data_AF-A0A086T923-F1
#
_entry.id   AF-A0A086T923-F1
#
_cell.length_a   1.000
_cell.length_b   1.000
_cell.length_c   1.000
_cell.angle_alpha   90.00
_cell.angle_beta   90.00
_cell.angle_gamma   90.00
#
_symmetry.space_group_name_H-M   'P 1'
#
loop_
_entity.id
_entity.type
_entity.pdbx_description
1 polymer ?
#
loop_
_entity_poly.entity_id
_entity_poly.type
_entity_poly.pdbx_seq_one_letter_code
_entity_poly.pdbx_strand_id
1 'polypeptide(L)'
;MTKLVLSTGNVMTAGPSIIRKRGTNNRSNLELLNSLRDNFAAAQHDYAAPATNGDHDHKCNNGKGCGSPAPVDLWTERQDTTLFIPRINWDGAGLRDEPSQYEITVKLFLLPRTPVAERERYACEALELIRRELGIQTVDLLVVSFPGISFEGNCEWEADKLNAQQGNLDEELATWSFLEELHRQGAVKRLGVAEFGSEKLGTFLRRATIRPAVNQINLKDCCNVPPPLKKIADEHGVELNVHTDCTDILPNGTLRELLGPAPQGAGVLADPENPGSGMRGEVLPQWVARYLAFVRDRGVIENKGYFAAAELEETP
;
A
#
# COMPACT_ATOMS: atom_id res chain seq x y z
N MET A 1 21.06 4.99 -8.81
CA MET A 1 19.64 5.06 -8.40
C MET A 1 19.41 3.95 -7.40
N THR A 2 18.91 4.30 -6.22
CA THR A 2 18.65 3.34 -5.14
C THR A 2 17.13 3.13 -5.06
N LYS A 3 16.68 1.87 -5.08
CA LYS A 3 15.26 1.54 -4.87
C LYS A 3 15.00 1.42 -3.37
N LEU A 4 13.89 1.94 -2.89
CA LEU A 4 13.44 1.84 -1.51
C LEU A 4 12.19 0.96 -1.47
N VAL A 5 12.15 -0.04 -0.59
CA VAL A 5 10.95 -0.85 -0.32
C VAL A 5 10.57 -0.64 1.14
N LEU A 6 9.39 -0.07 1.35
CA LEU A 6 8.85 0.24 2.66
C LEU A 6 7.81 -0.82 3.03
N SER A 7 7.92 -1.41 4.22
CA SER A 7 6.97 -2.40 4.74
C SER A 7 6.30 -1.91 6.01
N THR A 8 5.00 -2.15 6.15
CA THR A 8 4.29 -1.97 7.42
C THR A 8 4.36 -3.20 8.34
N GLY A 9 4.85 -4.34 7.83
CA GLY A 9 4.58 -5.64 8.42
C GLY A 9 3.08 -5.91 8.59
N ASN A 10 2.73 -6.83 9.47
CA ASN A 10 1.34 -7.11 9.83
C ASN A 10 0.79 -6.07 10.82
N VAL A 11 -0.08 -5.18 10.34
CA VAL A 11 -0.69 -4.12 11.15
C VAL A 11 -1.70 -4.65 12.18
N MET A 12 -2.09 -5.93 12.08
CA MET A 12 -2.99 -6.58 13.04
C MET A 12 -2.27 -7.02 14.33
N THR A 13 -0.93 -7.11 14.32
CA THR A 13 -0.12 -7.53 15.48
C THR A 13 0.50 -6.37 16.26
N ALA A 14 0.53 -5.16 15.71
CA ALA A 14 0.98 -3.98 16.43
C ALA A 14 0.08 -3.74 17.66
N GLY A 15 0.70 -3.57 18.84
CA GLY A 15 0.02 -3.49 20.14
C GLY A 15 -1.06 -2.39 20.24
N PRO A 16 -1.76 -2.28 21.39
CA PRO A 16 -2.96 -1.45 21.57
C PRO A 16 -2.78 0.08 21.40
N SER A 17 -1.58 0.54 21.00
CA SER A 17 -1.26 1.94 20.73
C SER A 17 -1.95 2.51 19.49
N ILE A 18 -2.60 1.68 18.67
CA ILE A 18 -3.67 2.17 17.79
C ILE A 18 -4.80 2.60 18.71
N ILE A 19 -4.76 3.86 19.16
CA ILE A 19 -5.94 4.56 19.63
C ILE A 19 -6.95 4.41 18.50
N ARG A 20 -7.85 3.44 18.63
CA ARG A 20 -9.10 3.38 17.89
C ARG A 20 -9.86 4.63 18.31
N LYS A 21 -9.53 5.78 17.71
CA LYS A 21 -10.42 6.93 17.65
C LYS A 21 -11.65 6.43 16.89
N ARG A 22 -12.58 5.83 17.62
CA ARG A 22 -13.96 5.64 17.18
C ARG A 22 -14.45 7.03 16.76
N GLY A 23 -14.51 7.30 15.46
CA GLY A 23 -15.09 8.52 14.93
C GLY A 23 -14.40 9.20 13.75
N THR A 24 -13.26 8.73 13.26
CA THR A 24 -12.69 9.24 12.00
C THR A 24 -12.68 8.15 10.94
N ASN A 25 -13.30 8.39 9.79
CA ASN A 25 -13.12 7.58 8.58
C ASN A 25 -11.60 7.52 8.27
N ASN A 26 -10.91 6.51 8.79
CA ASN A 26 -9.48 6.34 8.57
C ASN A 26 -9.28 5.98 7.10
N ARG A 27 -8.99 7.00 6.29
CA ARG A 27 -8.62 6.85 4.89
C ARG A 27 -7.37 5.98 4.79
N SER A 28 -7.26 5.19 3.73
CA SER A 28 -6.16 4.24 3.53
C SER A 28 -4.75 4.84 3.67
N ASN A 29 -4.54 6.10 3.26
CA ASN A 29 -3.25 6.79 3.45
C ASN A 29 -2.89 6.98 4.93
N LEU A 30 -3.84 7.33 5.79
CA LEU A 30 -3.56 7.52 7.21
C LEU A 30 -3.18 6.20 7.88
N GLU A 31 -3.84 5.10 7.49
CA GLU A 31 -3.46 3.77 7.97
C GLU A 31 -2.05 3.42 7.50
N LEU A 32 -1.76 3.53 6.20
CA LEU A 32 -0.44 3.29 5.63
C LEU A 32 0.66 4.07 6.36
N LEU A 33 0.49 5.40 6.48
CA LEU A 33 1.51 6.28 7.04
C LEU A 33 1.75 6.04 8.53
N ASN A 34 0.68 5.83 9.30
CA ASN A 34 0.82 5.53 10.73
C ASN A 34 1.46 4.16 10.94
N SER A 35 1.05 3.15 10.17
CA SER A 35 1.65 1.81 10.26
C SER A 35 3.11 1.80 9.82
N LEU A 36 3.51 2.58 8.82
CA LEU A 36 4.93 2.74 8.47
C LEU A 36 5.71 3.40 9.61
N ARG A 37 5.20 4.50 10.18
CA ARG A 37 5.85 5.17 11.33
C ARG A 37 6.01 4.24 12.52
N ASP A 38 4.95 3.52 12.88
CA ASP A 38 4.94 2.58 14.00
C ASP A 38 5.96 1.45 13.76
N ASN A 39 6.01 0.90 12.54
CA ASN A 39 6.94 -0.16 12.19
C ASN A 39 8.40 0.32 12.19
N PHE A 40 8.67 1.53 11.72
CA PHE A 40 10.02 2.12 11.76
C PHE A 40 10.46 2.39 13.19
N ALA A 41 9.57 2.94 14.03
CA ALA A 41 9.87 3.20 15.44
C ALA A 41 10.12 1.90 16.22
N ALA A 42 9.33 0.85 15.97
CA ALA A 42 9.53 -0.47 16.56
C ALA A 42 10.90 -1.05 16.16
N ALA A 43 11.24 -1.04 14.87
CA ALA A 43 12.53 -1.50 14.39
C ALA A 43 13.69 -0.69 15.01
N GLN A 44 13.62 0.64 15.00
CA GLN A 44 14.64 1.49 15.63
C GLN A 44 14.83 1.18 17.12
N HIS A 45 13.76 0.84 17.84
CA HIS A 45 13.83 0.45 19.24
C HIS A 45 14.50 -0.92 19.43
N ASP A 46 14.11 -1.92 18.62
CA ASP A 46 14.65 -3.28 18.69
C ASP A 46 16.15 -3.34 18.38
N TYR A 47 16.65 -2.43 17.52
CA TYR A 47 18.07 -2.32 17.16
C TYR A 47 18.82 -1.23 17.95
N ALA A 48 18.20 -0.55 18.91
CA ALA A 48 18.89 0.42 19.75
C ALA A 48 19.87 -0.29 20.71
N ALA A 49 21.04 0.31 20.90
CA ALA A 49 22.00 -0.20 21.87
C ALA A 49 21.41 -0.18 23.29
N PRO A 50 21.67 -1.19 24.15
CA PRO A 50 21.28 -1.14 25.55
C PRO A 50 21.90 0.10 26.20
N ALA A 51 21.11 0.86 26.95
CA ALA A 51 21.66 1.96 27.75
C ALA A 51 22.73 1.38 28.68
N THR A 52 23.99 1.79 28.48
CA THR A 52 25.08 1.44 29.39
C THR A 52 24.75 2.04 30.75
N ASN A 53 24.59 1.20 31.78
CA ASN A 53 24.48 1.64 33.18
C ASN A 53 25.81 2.31 33.60
N GLY A 54 25.95 3.60 33.28
CA GLY A 54 27.03 4.47 33.72
C GLY A 54 26.45 5.56 34.62
N ASP A 55 26.86 5.48 35.87
CA ASP A 55 26.75 6.39 37.02
C ASP A 55 26.14 7.82 36.87
N HIS A 56 25.39 8.19 37.91
CA HIS A 56 24.68 9.44 38.23
C HIS A 56 25.18 10.76 37.57
N ASP A 57 24.28 11.58 36.96
CA ASP A 57 23.73 12.77 37.63
C ASP A 57 22.58 13.49 36.84
N HIS A 58 21.64 14.03 37.62
CA HIS A 58 20.54 14.97 37.39
C HIS A 58 19.91 15.34 36.00
N LYS A 59 18.56 15.25 36.03
CA LYS A 59 17.49 15.93 35.23
C LYS A 59 17.04 15.28 33.91
N CYS A 60 16.12 14.34 34.02
CA CYS A 60 15.11 14.09 32.98
C CYS A 60 13.72 14.20 33.60
N ASN A 61 13.03 15.31 33.34
CA ASN A 61 11.62 15.48 33.64
C ASN A 61 10.83 15.22 32.35
N ASN A 62 9.75 14.44 32.44
CA ASN A 62 8.85 13.97 31.36
C ASN A 62 9.38 12.90 30.39
N GLY A 63 9.21 11.63 30.77
CA GLY A 63 8.53 10.59 29.97
C GLY A 63 9.01 10.23 28.56
N LYS A 64 10.14 10.74 28.07
CA LYS A 64 10.78 10.31 26.82
C LYS A 64 12.09 9.60 27.17
N GLY A 65 12.19 8.31 26.83
CA GLY A 65 13.41 7.53 27.00
C GLY A 65 14.58 8.22 26.30
N CYS A 66 15.65 8.45 27.05
CA CYS A 66 16.90 9.04 26.59
C CYS A 66 17.76 7.92 26.01
N GLY A 67 17.53 7.58 24.74
CA GLY A 67 18.41 6.72 23.95
C GLY A 67 18.64 7.40 22.60
N SER A 68 19.89 7.45 22.14
CA SER A 68 20.18 7.88 20.77
C SER A 68 19.50 6.91 19.79
N PRO A 69 18.83 7.40 18.72
CA PRO A 69 18.22 6.53 17.71
C PRO A 69 19.24 5.53 17.14
N ALA A 70 18.82 4.29 16.89
CA ALA A 70 19.67 3.30 16.25
C ALA A 70 20.16 3.81 14.88
N PRO A 71 21.46 3.65 14.53
CA PRO A 71 21.96 3.94 13.20
C PRO A 71 21.11 3.26 12.11
N VAL A 72 20.83 3.98 11.01
CA VAL A 72 19.93 3.52 9.93
C VAL A 72 20.32 2.15 9.39
N ASP A 73 21.61 1.89 9.25
CA ASP A 73 22.14 0.64 8.69
C ASP A 73 21.87 -0.60 9.57
N LEU A 74 21.51 -0.43 10.85
CA LEU A 74 21.22 -1.58 11.73
C LEU A 74 19.80 -2.13 11.54
N TRP A 75 18.83 -1.24 11.31
CA TRP A 75 17.41 -1.57 11.24
C TRP A 75 16.85 -1.57 9.81
N THR A 76 17.65 -1.14 8.83
CA THR A 76 17.38 -1.30 7.39
C THR A 76 18.28 -2.36 6.78
N GLU A 77 17.98 -2.83 5.57
CA GLU A 77 18.79 -3.85 4.90
C GLU A 77 18.90 -3.57 3.41
N ARG A 78 20.14 -3.52 2.91
CA ARG A 78 20.42 -3.36 1.49
C ARG A 78 20.65 -4.73 0.83
N GLN A 79 19.87 -5.03 -0.20
CA GLN A 79 20.06 -6.17 -1.09
C GLN A 79 20.21 -5.62 -2.51
N ASP A 80 21.40 -5.78 -3.10
CA ASP A 80 21.80 -5.19 -4.36
C ASP A 80 21.53 -3.66 -4.40
N THR A 81 20.65 -3.21 -5.29
CA THR A 81 20.24 -1.81 -5.44
C THR A 81 19.01 -1.43 -4.60
N THR A 82 18.45 -2.36 -3.84
CA THR A 82 17.22 -2.18 -3.07
C THR A 82 17.53 -2.05 -1.58
N LEU A 83 17.00 -1.00 -0.94
CA LEU A 83 17.02 -0.81 0.50
C LEU A 83 15.63 -1.12 1.08
N PHE A 84 15.57 -2.12 1.96
CA PHE A 84 14.37 -2.49 2.71
C PHE A 84 14.28 -1.67 4.00
N ILE A 85 13.13 -1.04 4.22
CA ILE A 85 12.84 -0.15 5.34
C ILE A 85 11.51 -0.56 6.00
N PRO A 86 11.52 -1.10 7.24
CA PRO A 86 12.70 -1.65 7.89
C PRO A 86 13.18 -2.89 7.14
N ARG A 87 14.29 -3.49 7.60
CA ARG A 87 14.66 -4.82 7.15
C ARG A 87 13.57 -5.84 7.47
N ILE A 88 13.39 -6.82 6.58
CA ILE A 88 12.31 -7.80 6.69
C ILE A 88 12.90 -9.15 7.07
N ASN A 89 12.48 -9.70 8.21
CA ASN A 89 12.81 -11.07 8.58
C ASN A 89 11.80 -12.04 7.97
N TRP A 90 12.25 -12.74 6.93
CA TRP A 90 11.41 -13.70 6.20
C TRP A 90 11.27 -15.05 6.90
N ASP A 91 12.08 -15.34 7.92
CA ASP A 91 12.00 -16.62 8.65
C ASP A 91 10.71 -16.75 9.47
N GLY A 92 10.09 -15.61 9.83
CA GLY A 92 8.79 -15.54 10.50
C GLY A 92 7.63 -15.24 9.56
N ALA A 93 7.86 -15.16 8.24
CA ALA A 93 6.83 -14.89 7.25
C ALA A 93 5.94 -16.12 7.03
N GLY A 94 4.71 -15.89 6.60
CA GLY A 94 3.72 -16.95 6.40
C GLY A 94 2.39 -16.70 7.09
N LEU A 95 1.36 -17.35 6.55
CA LEU A 95 0.06 -17.50 7.22
C LEU A 95 0.20 -18.52 8.37
N ARG A 96 -0.66 -18.38 9.39
CA ARG A 96 -0.65 -19.31 10.54
C ARG A 96 -1.30 -20.65 10.19
N ASP A 97 -2.38 -20.59 9.43
CA ASP A 97 -3.11 -21.77 8.96
C ASP A 97 -2.81 -22.04 7.47
N GLU A 98 -3.37 -23.13 6.93
CA GLU A 98 -3.21 -23.51 5.51
C GLU A 98 -3.74 -22.41 4.56
N PRO A 99 -3.01 -22.07 3.48
CA PRO A 99 -3.41 -21.00 2.55
C PRO A 99 -4.83 -21.13 1.99
N SER A 100 -5.36 -22.35 1.86
CA SER A 100 -6.73 -22.59 1.38
C SER A 100 -7.84 -22.09 2.30
N GLN A 101 -7.53 -21.86 3.58
CA GLN A 101 -8.47 -21.32 4.57
C GLN A 101 -8.60 -19.79 4.48
N TYR A 102 -7.70 -19.14 3.75
CA TYR A 102 -7.70 -17.71 3.59
C TYR A 102 -8.31 -17.30 2.25
N GLU A 103 -8.85 -16.09 2.25
CA GLU A 103 -9.07 -15.30 1.06
C GLU A 103 -8.08 -14.15 1.06
N ILE A 104 -7.19 -14.16 0.08
CA ILE A 104 -6.12 -13.17 -0.06
C ILE A 104 -6.55 -12.12 -1.08
N THR A 105 -6.74 -10.89 -0.61
CA THR A 105 -6.99 -9.74 -1.47
C THR A 105 -5.79 -8.82 -1.49
N VAL A 106 -5.32 -8.48 -2.69
CA VAL A 106 -4.30 -7.45 -2.92
C VAL A 106 -4.93 -6.29 -3.67
N LYS A 107 -4.65 -5.05 -3.22
CA LYS A 107 -4.96 -3.84 -3.98
C LYS A 107 -3.66 -3.14 -4.36
N LEU A 108 -3.39 -3.05 -5.66
CA LEU A 108 -2.24 -2.36 -6.22
C LEU A 108 -2.64 -0.93 -6.62
N PHE A 109 -1.98 0.06 -6.02
CA PHE A 109 -2.12 1.47 -6.32
C PHE A 109 -1.00 1.90 -7.26
N LEU A 110 -1.37 2.20 -8.51
CA LEU A 110 -0.48 2.82 -9.49
C LEU A 110 -0.53 4.34 -9.27
N LEU A 111 0.62 4.92 -8.94
CA LEU A 111 0.70 6.32 -8.53
C LEU A 111 0.73 7.28 -9.73
N PRO A 112 0.40 8.58 -9.57
CA PRO A 112 0.26 9.53 -10.68
C PRO A 112 1.43 9.62 -11.67
N ARG A 113 2.66 9.38 -11.22
CA ARG A 113 3.88 9.46 -12.04
C ARG A 113 4.30 8.11 -12.64
N THR A 114 3.49 7.06 -12.50
CA THR A 114 3.83 5.70 -12.93
C THR A 114 3.71 5.53 -14.45
N PRO A 115 4.82 5.36 -15.19
CA PRO A 115 4.77 5.12 -16.63
C PRO A 115 4.13 3.76 -16.92
N VAL A 116 3.37 3.66 -18.01
CA VAL A 116 2.69 2.41 -18.42
C VAL A 116 3.68 1.24 -18.56
N ALA A 117 4.85 1.51 -19.15
CA ALA A 117 5.89 0.52 -19.39
C ALA A 117 6.43 -0.13 -18.10
N GLU A 118 6.34 0.56 -16.95
CA GLU A 118 6.84 0.06 -15.67
C GLU A 118 5.77 -0.69 -14.86
N ARG A 119 4.48 -0.56 -15.23
CA ARG A 119 3.36 -1.09 -14.43
C ARG A 119 3.41 -2.61 -14.28
N GLU A 120 3.85 -3.32 -15.32
CA GLU A 120 4.01 -4.78 -15.27
C GLU A 120 5.07 -5.18 -14.24
N ARG A 121 6.25 -4.57 -14.32
CA ARG A 121 7.34 -4.77 -13.35
C ARG A 121 6.86 -4.49 -11.93
N TYR A 122 6.18 -3.37 -11.72
CA TYR A 122 5.64 -2.99 -10.40
C TYR A 122 4.62 -3.98 -9.85
N ALA A 123 3.71 -4.48 -10.70
CA ALA A 123 2.74 -5.49 -10.27
C ALA A 123 3.44 -6.80 -9.86
N CYS A 124 4.41 -7.26 -10.66
CA CYS A 124 5.19 -8.47 -10.36
C CYS A 124 5.99 -8.34 -9.07
N GLU A 125 6.70 -7.21 -8.89
CA GLU A 125 7.47 -6.93 -7.67
C GLU A 125 6.59 -6.90 -6.42
N ALA A 126 5.45 -6.21 -6.48
CA ALA A 126 4.51 -6.12 -5.38
C ALA A 126 3.94 -7.49 -5.00
N LEU A 127 3.54 -8.30 -6.00
CA LEU A 127 3.03 -9.64 -5.77
C LEU A 127 4.09 -10.56 -5.18
N GLU A 128 5.34 -10.48 -5.64
CA GLU A 128 6.43 -11.29 -5.11
C GLU A 128 6.69 -10.99 -3.62
N LEU A 129 6.74 -9.71 -3.24
CA LEU A 129 6.89 -9.30 -1.85
C LEU A 129 5.75 -9.83 -0.97
N ILE A 130 4.50 -9.72 -1.45
CA ILE A 130 3.33 -10.19 -0.71
C ILE A 130 3.30 -11.72 -0.61
N ARG A 131 3.69 -12.43 -1.68
CA ARG A 131 3.77 -13.90 -1.66
C ARG A 131 4.79 -14.40 -0.67
N ARG A 132 5.95 -13.74 -0.61
CA ARG A 132 7.00 -14.06 0.35
C ARG A 132 6.56 -13.76 1.79
N GLU A 133 5.91 -12.62 2.01
CA GLU A 133 5.39 -12.21 3.32
C GLU A 133 4.30 -13.17 3.85
N LEU A 134 3.42 -13.64 2.97
CA LEU A 134 2.31 -14.53 3.34
C LEU A 134 2.62 -16.02 3.17
N GLY A 135 3.76 -16.38 2.56
CA GLY A 135 4.09 -17.77 2.26
C GLY A 135 3.10 -18.44 1.29
N ILE A 136 2.57 -17.69 0.32
CA ILE A 136 1.54 -18.16 -0.63
C ILE A 136 2.05 -18.17 -2.07
N GLN A 137 1.42 -18.98 -2.92
CA GLN A 137 1.72 -19.02 -4.37
C GLN A 137 0.70 -18.24 -5.21
N THR A 138 -0.54 -18.13 -4.73
CA THR A 138 -1.65 -17.56 -5.49
C THR A 138 -2.41 -16.54 -4.65
N VAL A 139 -2.78 -15.41 -5.26
CA VAL A 139 -3.68 -14.40 -4.68
C VAL A 139 -5.11 -14.66 -5.16
N ASP A 140 -6.11 -14.57 -4.29
CA ASP A 140 -7.51 -14.80 -4.67
C ASP A 140 -8.09 -13.63 -5.48
N LEU A 141 -7.81 -12.39 -5.09
CA LEU A 141 -8.28 -11.19 -5.77
C LEU A 141 -7.17 -10.13 -5.87
N LEU A 142 -6.84 -9.70 -7.08
CA LEU A 142 -6.02 -8.50 -7.31
C LEU A 142 -6.88 -7.37 -7.84
N VAL A 143 -6.98 -6.27 -7.11
CA VAL A 143 -7.64 -5.04 -7.54
C VAL A 143 -6.59 -4.01 -7.94
N VAL A 144 -6.71 -3.42 -9.13
CA VAL A 144 -5.84 -2.32 -9.55
C VAL A 144 -6.54 -0.97 -9.41
N SER A 145 -5.86 -0.01 -8.79
CA SER A 145 -6.25 1.41 -8.72
C SER A 145 -5.34 2.19 -9.65
N PHE A 146 -5.93 2.78 -10.69
CA PHE A 146 -5.21 3.57 -11.69
C PHE A 146 -5.06 5.04 -11.28
N PRO A 147 -4.01 5.71 -11.76
CA PRO A 147 -3.83 7.14 -11.50
C PRO A 147 -4.90 7.97 -12.21
N GLY A 148 -5.35 9.05 -11.56
CA GLY A 148 -6.27 10.02 -12.16
C GLY A 148 -7.72 9.54 -12.29
N ILE A 149 -8.09 8.47 -11.57
CA ILE A 149 -9.47 8.00 -11.45
C ILE A 149 -9.87 8.07 -9.97
N SER A 150 -11.01 8.68 -9.67
CA SER A 150 -11.58 8.71 -8.33
C SER A 150 -13.10 8.67 -8.41
N PHE A 151 -13.76 7.92 -7.53
CA PHE A 151 -15.22 7.92 -7.48
C PHE A 151 -15.74 8.99 -6.52
N GLU A 152 -15.64 10.26 -6.95
CA GLU A 152 -16.02 11.41 -6.11
C GLU A 152 -17.10 12.28 -6.76
N GLY A 153 -18.09 12.70 -5.96
CA GLY A 153 -19.17 13.60 -6.37
C GLY A 153 -19.94 14.12 -5.15
N ASN A 154 -20.79 15.14 -5.34
CA ASN A 154 -21.65 15.61 -4.23
C ASN A 154 -22.70 14.56 -3.88
N CYS A 155 -23.11 13.77 -4.88
CA CYS A 155 -23.85 12.52 -4.73
C CYS A 155 -23.29 11.46 -5.69
N GLU A 156 -23.73 10.21 -5.52
CA GLU A 156 -23.21 9.06 -6.24
C GLU A 156 -23.53 9.12 -7.75
N TRP A 157 -24.62 9.79 -8.13
CA TRP A 157 -24.96 10.05 -9.53
C TRP A 157 -23.98 11.01 -10.21
N GLU A 158 -23.58 12.07 -9.51
CA GLU A 158 -22.57 13.01 -10.03
C GLU A 158 -21.21 12.32 -10.16
N ALA A 159 -20.84 11.49 -9.18
CA ALA A 159 -19.62 10.69 -9.24
C ALA A 159 -19.63 9.81 -10.51
N ASP A 160 -20.66 8.98 -10.70
CA ASP A 160 -20.78 8.09 -11.88
C ASP A 160 -20.57 8.83 -13.21
N LYS A 161 -21.16 10.03 -13.35
CA LYS A 161 -21.07 10.86 -14.55
C LYS A 161 -19.69 11.51 -14.72
N LEU A 162 -19.08 12.01 -13.65
CA LEU A 162 -17.76 12.64 -13.70
C LEU A 162 -16.67 11.62 -14.08
N ASN A 163 -16.83 10.38 -13.63
CA ASN A 163 -15.81 9.33 -13.78
C ASN A 163 -15.82 8.69 -15.16
N ALA A 164 -16.90 8.88 -15.92
CA ALA A 164 -17.03 8.34 -17.27
C ALA A 164 -15.87 8.71 -18.20
N GLN A 165 -15.26 9.88 -18.00
CA GLN A 165 -14.18 10.42 -18.84
C GLN A 165 -12.82 10.50 -18.14
N GLN A 166 -12.72 10.00 -16.90
CA GLN A 166 -11.46 10.00 -16.15
C GLN A 166 -10.49 8.91 -16.64
N GLY A 167 -9.21 9.14 -16.37
CA GLY A 167 -8.12 8.23 -16.75
C GLY A 167 -7.84 8.17 -18.25
N ASN A 168 -7.16 7.11 -18.67
CA ASN A 168 -6.84 6.83 -20.07
C ASN A 168 -7.11 5.35 -20.35
N LEU A 169 -8.21 5.09 -21.04
CA LEU A 169 -8.70 3.73 -21.28
C LEU A 169 -7.68 2.84 -21.99
N ASP A 170 -6.90 3.39 -22.92
CA ASP A 170 -5.91 2.60 -23.67
C ASP A 170 -4.71 2.22 -22.80
N GLU A 171 -4.27 3.13 -21.92
CA GLU A 171 -3.22 2.82 -20.94
C GLU A 171 -3.69 1.81 -19.89
N GLU A 172 -4.94 1.94 -19.44
CA GLU A 172 -5.56 1.01 -18.49
C GLU A 172 -5.68 -0.39 -19.09
N LEU A 173 -6.06 -0.52 -20.36
CA LEU A 173 -6.13 -1.80 -21.06
C LEU A 173 -4.75 -2.38 -21.36
N ALA A 174 -3.76 -1.54 -21.70
CA ALA A 174 -2.38 -1.98 -21.82
C ALA A 174 -1.87 -2.57 -20.49
N THR A 175 -2.24 -1.93 -19.37
CA THR A 175 -1.95 -2.45 -18.03
C THR A 175 -2.70 -3.75 -17.78
N TRP A 176 -3.97 -3.80 -18.15
CA TRP A 176 -4.83 -4.95 -17.93
C TRP A 176 -4.31 -6.19 -18.64
N SER A 177 -3.79 -6.06 -19.87
CA SER A 177 -3.31 -7.19 -20.67
C SER A 177 -2.28 -8.07 -19.95
N PHE A 178 -1.35 -7.49 -19.19
CA PHE A 178 -0.41 -8.30 -18.41
C PHE A 178 -1.04 -8.84 -17.11
N LEU A 179 -2.03 -8.16 -16.53
CA LEU A 179 -2.79 -8.72 -15.40
C LEU A 179 -3.59 -9.95 -15.84
N GLU A 180 -4.11 -9.97 -17.08
CA GLU A 180 -4.73 -11.14 -17.69
C GLU A 180 -3.75 -12.32 -17.81
N GLU A 181 -2.48 -12.04 -18.10
CA GLU A 181 -1.41 -13.06 -18.12
C GLU A 181 -1.17 -13.63 -16.71
N LEU A 182 -1.09 -12.78 -15.68
CA LEU A 182 -0.99 -13.25 -14.28
C LEU A 182 -2.17 -14.13 -13.89
N HIS A 183 -3.37 -13.82 -14.37
CA HIS A 183 -4.52 -14.69 -14.17
C HIS A 183 -4.37 -16.04 -14.91
N ARG A 184 -3.96 -16.02 -16.18
CA ARG A 184 -3.76 -17.24 -16.98
C ARG A 184 -2.68 -18.17 -16.39
N GLN A 185 -1.67 -17.61 -15.75
CA GLN A 185 -0.62 -18.36 -15.05
C GLN A 185 -1.07 -18.96 -13.70
N GLY A 186 -2.29 -18.66 -13.23
CA GLY A 186 -2.75 -19.07 -11.90
C GLY A 186 -2.10 -18.29 -10.76
N ALA A 187 -1.39 -17.21 -11.09
CA ALA A 187 -0.76 -16.32 -10.12
C ALA A 187 -1.80 -15.51 -9.35
N VAL A 188 -2.92 -15.19 -9.99
CA VAL A 188 -4.08 -14.47 -9.41
C VAL A 188 -5.38 -15.11 -9.88
N LYS A 189 -6.30 -15.47 -8.96
CA LYS A 189 -7.55 -16.14 -9.34
C LYS A 189 -8.61 -15.19 -9.90
N ARG A 190 -8.73 -13.98 -9.39
CA ARG A 190 -9.71 -12.98 -9.84
C ARG A 190 -9.05 -11.62 -9.98
N LEU A 191 -9.45 -10.87 -11.00
CA LEU A 191 -8.99 -9.51 -11.25
C LEU A 191 -10.11 -8.53 -10.94
N GLY A 192 -9.76 -7.35 -10.46
CA GLY A 192 -10.70 -6.26 -10.21
C GLY A 192 -10.12 -4.90 -10.57
N VAL A 193 -11.00 -3.95 -10.77
CA VAL A 193 -10.68 -2.52 -10.98
C VAL A 193 -11.19 -1.70 -9.79
N ALA A 194 -10.73 -0.46 -9.67
CA ALA A 194 -11.26 0.48 -8.70
C ALA A 194 -11.69 1.79 -9.38
N GLU A 195 -12.72 2.41 -8.80
CA GLU A 195 -13.25 3.74 -9.12
C GLU A 195 -13.91 3.86 -10.51
N PHE A 196 -14.24 2.75 -11.18
CA PHE A 196 -14.84 2.82 -12.52
C PHE A 196 -16.33 3.17 -12.43
N GLY A 197 -16.72 4.28 -13.05
CA GLY A 197 -18.12 4.61 -13.33
C GLY A 197 -18.75 3.73 -14.40
N SER A 198 -20.07 3.79 -14.53
CA SER A 198 -20.89 2.92 -15.39
C SER A 198 -20.44 2.90 -16.85
N GLU A 199 -20.18 4.07 -17.44
CA GLU A 199 -19.80 4.21 -18.85
C GLU A 199 -18.39 3.66 -19.11
N LYS A 200 -17.46 3.95 -18.21
CA LYS A 200 -16.06 3.47 -18.26
C LYS A 200 -16.00 1.96 -18.05
N LEU A 201 -16.65 1.44 -17.01
CA LEU A 201 -16.75 0.01 -16.74
C LEU A 201 -17.34 -0.73 -17.94
N GLY A 202 -18.41 -0.21 -18.53
CA GLY A 202 -19.03 -0.82 -19.70
C GLY A 202 -18.10 -0.87 -20.91
N THR A 203 -17.35 0.19 -21.16
CA THR A 203 -16.38 0.22 -22.27
C THR A 203 -15.20 -0.70 -22.01
N PHE A 204 -14.73 -0.76 -20.77
CA PHE A 204 -13.66 -1.66 -20.35
C PHE A 204 -14.06 -3.13 -20.50
N LEU A 205 -15.25 -3.52 -20.02
CA LEU A 205 -15.78 -4.89 -20.12
C LEU A 205 -15.95 -5.40 -21.55
N ARG A 206 -16.15 -4.50 -22.53
CA ARG A 206 -16.24 -4.86 -23.95
C ARG A 206 -14.87 -5.10 -24.60
N ARG A 207 -13.80 -4.54 -24.03
CA ARG A 207 -12.43 -4.58 -24.60
C ARG A 207 -11.50 -5.54 -23.88
N ALA A 208 -11.71 -5.77 -22.59
CA ALA A 208 -10.95 -6.74 -21.80
C ALA A 208 -11.29 -8.18 -22.23
N THR A 209 -10.26 -9.02 -22.37
CA THR A 209 -10.42 -10.45 -22.70
C THR A 209 -10.89 -11.21 -21.46
N ILE A 210 -10.23 -10.97 -20.33
CA ILE A 210 -10.62 -11.46 -19.01
C ILE A 210 -11.24 -10.29 -18.28
N ARG A 211 -12.55 -10.36 -18.07
CA ARG A 211 -13.32 -9.27 -17.45
C ARG A 211 -12.95 -9.12 -15.98
N PRO A 212 -12.91 -7.88 -15.44
CA PRO A 212 -12.83 -7.69 -13.99
C PRO A 212 -14.03 -8.36 -13.32
N ALA A 213 -13.78 -9.16 -12.30
CA ALA A 213 -14.80 -9.79 -11.48
C ALA A 213 -15.29 -8.87 -10.35
N VAL A 214 -14.55 -7.81 -10.05
CA VAL A 214 -14.84 -6.85 -8.99
C VAL A 214 -14.58 -5.43 -9.48
N ASN A 215 -15.45 -4.48 -9.11
CA ASN A 215 -15.18 -3.06 -9.18
C ASN A 215 -15.33 -2.45 -7.78
N GLN A 216 -14.23 -1.94 -7.24
CA GLN A 216 -14.22 -1.27 -5.94
C GLN A 216 -14.56 0.22 -6.11
N ILE A 217 -15.57 0.74 -5.41
CA ILE A 217 -16.00 2.13 -5.53
C ILE A 217 -16.00 2.86 -4.18
N ASN A 218 -15.61 4.12 -4.20
CA ASN A 218 -15.64 4.97 -3.01
C ASN A 218 -17.01 5.65 -2.86
N LEU A 219 -17.89 5.07 -2.05
CA LEU A 219 -19.21 5.63 -1.77
C LEU A 219 -19.26 6.26 -0.38
N LYS A 220 -19.89 7.44 -0.28
CA LYS A 220 -20.20 8.06 1.02
C LYS A 220 -21.28 7.27 1.75
N ASP A 221 -22.29 6.80 1.03
CA ASP A 221 -23.31 5.88 1.50
C ASP A 221 -23.23 4.56 0.70
N CYS A 222 -22.80 3.49 1.36
CA CYS A 222 -22.64 2.18 0.72
C CYS A 222 -23.97 1.58 0.21
N CYS A 223 -25.11 2.10 0.66
CA CYS A 223 -26.43 1.64 0.23
C CYS A 223 -26.91 2.33 -1.06
N ASN A 224 -26.27 3.41 -1.51
CA ASN A 224 -26.71 4.23 -2.64
C ASN A 224 -25.83 4.05 -3.88
N VAL A 225 -25.63 2.80 -4.31
CA VAL A 225 -24.95 2.53 -5.58
C VAL A 225 -25.74 3.12 -6.75
N PRO A 226 -25.12 3.89 -7.67
CA PRO A 226 -25.81 4.45 -8.83
C PRO A 226 -26.51 3.36 -9.66
N PRO A 227 -27.81 3.51 -9.98
CA PRO A 227 -28.55 2.50 -10.73
C PRO A 227 -27.91 2.07 -12.06
N PRO A 228 -27.31 2.97 -12.89
CA PRO A 228 -26.62 2.57 -14.11
C PRO A 228 -25.42 1.67 -13.84
N LEU A 229 -24.62 1.99 -12.81
CA LEU A 229 -23.47 1.20 -12.41
C LEU A 229 -23.89 -0.17 -11.86
N LYS A 230 -24.93 -0.21 -11.03
CA LYS A 230 -25.50 -1.46 -10.53
C LYS A 230 -25.98 -2.36 -11.68
N LYS A 231 -26.75 -1.78 -12.61
CA LYS A 231 -27.28 -2.52 -13.76
C LYS A 231 -26.18 -3.17 -14.59
N ILE A 232 -25.14 -2.43 -14.94
CA ILE A 232 -24.07 -2.98 -15.79
C ILE A 232 -23.25 -4.03 -15.06
N ALA A 233 -23.05 -3.86 -13.74
CA ALA A 233 -22.37 -4.82 -12.89
C ALA A 233 -23.16 -6.12 -12.79
N ASP A 234 -24.46 -6.06 -12.53
CA ASP A 234 -25.36 -7.22 -12.48
C ASP A 234 -25.40 -7.96 -13.83
N GLU A 235 -25.51 -7.23 -14.95
CA GLU A 235 -25.54 -7.81 -16.31
C GLU A 235 -24.26 -8.56 -16.68
N HIS A 236 -23.11 -8.14 -16.16
CA HIS A 236 -21.80 -8.71 -16.51
C HIS A 236 -21.20 -9.57 -15.39
N GLY A 237 -21.91 -9.76 -14.27
CA GLY A 237 -21.43 -10.53 -13.12
C GLY A 237 -20.24 -9.89 -12.41
N VAL A 238 -20.18 -8.56 -12.35
CA VAL A 238 -19.16 -7.79 -11.63
C VAL A 238 -19.65 -7.49 -10.22
N GLU A 239 -18.89 -7.88 -9.20
CA GLU A 239 -19.19 -7.52 -7.81
C GLU A 239 -18.81 -6.06 -7.53
N LEU A 240 -19.70 -5.33 -6.86
CA LEU A 240 -19.44 -3.95 -6.43
C LEU A 240 -19.09 -3.91 -4.95
N ASN A 241 -17.84 -3.55 -4.64
CA ASN A 241 -17.33 -3.50 -3.28
C ASN A 241 -17.04 -2.05 -2.88
N VAL A 242 -17.43 -1.65 -1.67
CA VAL A 242 -17.17 -0.28 -1.18
C VAL A 242 -15.83 -0.21 -0.45
N HIS A 243 -15.08 0.86 -0.66
CA HIS A 243 -13.85 1.14 0.07
C HIS A 243 -13.73 2.62 0.44
N THR A 244 -12.76 2.93 1.30
CA THR A 244 -12.48 4.30 1.80
C THR A 244 -11.05 4.71 1.48
N ASP A 245 -10.60 4.36 0.29
CA ASP A 245 -9.24 4.75 -0.14
C ASP A 245 -9.22 6.21 -0.54
N CYS A 246 -8.02 6.79 -0.64
CA CYS A 246 -7.85 8.15 -1.11
C CYS A 246 -7.19 8.13 -2.49
N THR A 247 -7.42 9.17 -3.29
CA THR A 247 -6.94 9.27 -4.67
C THR A 247 -5.41 9.23 -4.77
N ASP A 248 -4.71 9.88 -3.84
CA ASP A 248 -3.25 9.80 -3.72
C ASP A 248 -2.88 9.20 -2.36
N ILE A 249 -2.52 7.91 -2.37
CA ILE A 249 -2.24 7.14 -1.15
C ILE A 249 -0.84 7.44 -0.58
N LEU A 250 0.11 7.89 -1.41
CA LEU A 250 1.48 8.18 -0.98
C LEU A 250 2.05 9.38 -1.76
N PRO A 251 1.67 10.62 -1.38
CA PRO A 251 2.19 11.83 -2.00
C PRO A 251 3.70 11.99 -1.78
N ASN A 252 4.43 12.54 -2.77
CA ASN A 252 5.89 12.71 -2.72
C ASN A 252 6.37 13.46 -1.47
N GLY A 253 5.70 14.58 -1.14
CA GLY A 253 6.07 15.39 0.04
C GLY A 253 5.91 14.62 1.35
N THR A 254 4.87 13.79 1.44
CA THR A 254 4.60 12.96 2.61
C THR A 254 5.63 11.84 2.75
N LEU A 255 6.03 11.19 1.64
CA LEU A 255 7.09 10.19 1.66
C LEU A 255 8.44 10.81 2.09
N ARG A 256 8.75 12.01 1.60
CA ARG A 256 9.96 12.74 2.00
C ARG A 256 9.96 13.08 3.48
N GLU A 257 8.82 13.51 4.03
CA GLU A 257 8.67 13.76 5.47
C GLU A 257 8.85 12.48 6.29
N LEU A 258 8.22 11.38 5.85
CA LEU A 258 8.27 10.07 6.50
C LEU A 258 9.70 9.53 6.61
N LEU A 259 10.51 9.70 5.56
CA LEU A 259 11.90 9.21 5.52
C LEU A 259 12.92 10.24 6.00
N GLY A 260 12.52 11.51 6.15
CA GLY A 260 13.38 12.63 6.51
C GLY A 260 13.80 12.68 7.98
N PRO A 261 14.56 13.71 8.37
CA PRO A 261 15.08 13.92 9.73
C PRO A 261 14.05 14.51 10.71
N ALA A 262 12.80 14.70 10.28
CA ALA A 262 11.76 15.34 11.10
C ALA A 262 11.51 14.59 12.43
N PRO A 263 10.92 15.23 13.46
CA PRO A 263 10.66 14.57 14.75
C PRO A 263 9.84 13.28 14.70
N GLN A 264 9.14 13.01 13.59
CA GLN A 264 8.38 11.79 13.30
C GLN A 264 8.88 11.06 12.04
N GLY A 265 10.01 11.50 11.48
CA GLY A 265 10.63 10.90 10.30
C GLY A 265 11.64 9.82 10.70
N ALA A 266 11.92 8.92 9.77
CA ALA A 266 12.77 7.75 10.00
C ALA A 266 14.27 8.06 9.99
N GLY A 267 14.69 9.27 9.60
CA GLY A 267 16.10 9.66 9.53
C GLY A 267 16.89 8.95 8.42
N VAL A 268 16.20 8.34 7.45
CA VAL A 268 16.82 7.63 6.32
C VAL A 268 17.42 8.62 5.30
N LEU A 269 16.72 9.74 5.07
CA LEU A 269 17.20 10.82 4.21
C LEU A 269 18.02 11.82 5.03
N ALA A 270 19.05 12.38 4.40
CA ALA A 270 19.87 13.42 4.99
C ALA A 270 19.06 14.69 5.24
N ASP A 271 19.40 15.39 6.32
CA ASP A 271 18.97 16.75 6.54
C ASP A 271 19.71 17.69 5.55
N PRO A 272 18.99 18.52 4.78
CA PRO A 272 19.59 19.52 3.90
C PRO A 272 20.47 20.54 4.65
N GLU A 273 20.12 20.87 5.90
CA GLU A 273 20.80 21.90 6.69
C GLU A 273 21.95 21.34 7.52
N ASN A 274 21.87 20.06 7.91
CA ASN A 274 22.92 19.36 8.63
C ASN A 274 23.28 18.05 7.93
N PRO A 275 24.23 18.06 6.98
CA PRO A 275 24.62 16.87 6.23
C PRO A 275 25.27 15.80 7.12
N GLY A 276 24.43 15.06 7.84
CA GLY A 276 24.78 13.87 8.62
C GLY A 276 24.80 12.60 7.76
N SER A 277 24.50 11.45 8.37
CA SER A 277 24.65 10.10 7.79
C SER A 277 23.50 9.63 6.88
N GLY A 278 22.55 10.49 6.51
CA GLY A 278 21.40 10.09 5.67
C GLY A 278 21.72 10.08 4.18
N MET A 279 20.85 9.43 3.39
CA MET A 279 20.97 9.44 1.92
C MET A 279 20.52 10.77 1.32
N ARG A 280 21.23 11.27 0.31
CA ARG A 280 20.90 12.52 -0.39
C ARG A 280 20.19 12.23 -1.69
N GLY A 281 19.20 13.06 -2.02
CA GLY A 281 18.48 12.96 -3.29
C GLY A 281 17.01 13.37 -3.21
N GLU A 282 16.32 13.17 -4.33
CA GLU A 282 14.87 13.24 -4.41
C GLU A 282 14.29 11.82 -4.31
N VAL A 283 13.29 11.64 -3.45
CA VAL A 283 12.57 10.36 -3.33
C VAL A 283 11.26 10.46 -4.10
N LEU A 284 11.06 9.53 -5.02
CA LEU A 284 9.91 9.45 -5.89
C LEU A 284 9.13 8.16 -5.62
N PRO A 285 7.88 8.24 -5.12
CA PRO A 285 7.07 7.05 -4.91
C PRO A 285 6.69 6.42 -6.26
N GLN A 286 6.78 5.10 -6.35
CA GLN A 286 6.53 4.33 -7.57
C GLN A 286 5.18 3.59 -7.49
N TRP A 287 4.95 2.81 -6.44
CA TRP A 287 3.72 2.04 -6.27
C TRP A 287 3.45 1.76 -4.79
N VAL A 288 2.20 1.46 -4.46
CA VAL A 288 1.78 0.94 -3.15
C VAL A 288 0.93 -0.29 -3.36
N ALA A 289 1.13 -1.34 -2.57
CA ALA A 289 0.31 -2.54 -2.58
C ALA A 289 -0.19 -2.85 -1.18
N ARG A 290 -1.51 -2.87 -1.00
CA ARG A 290 -2.17 -3.32 0.22
C ARG A 290 -2.51 -4.80 0.09
N TYR A 291 -2.27 -5.59 1.13
CA TYR A 291 -2.71 -6.98 1.19
C TYR A 291 -3.57 -7.23 2.42
N LEU A 292 -4.48 -8.20 2.28
CA LEU A 292 -5.39 -8.65 3.31
C LEU A 292 -5.53 -10.17 3.25
N ALA A 293 -5.32 -10.85 4.37
CA ALA A 293 -5.57 -12.27 4.55
C ALA A 293 -6.79 -12.45 5.48
N PHE A 294 -7.92 -12.78 4.88
CA PHE A 294 -9.19 -13.02 5.58
C PHE A 294 -9.40 -14.51 5.81
N VAL A 295 -9.57 -14.93 7.06
CA VAL A 295 -9.82 -16.33 7.41
C VAL A 295 -11.29 -16.65 7.22
N ARG A 296 -11.61 -17.51 6.26
CA ARG A 296 -13.00 -17.80 5.85
C ARG A 296 -13.85 -18.35 6.99
N ASP A 297 -13.35 -19.33 7.72
CA ASP A 297 -14.13 -20.05 8.73
C ASP A 297 -14.37 -19.23 10.01
N ARG A 298 -13.47 -18.29 10.29
CA ARG A 298 -13.52 -17.45 11.50
C ARG A 298 -14.13 -16.07 11.24
N GLY A 299 -14.19 -15.64 9.98
CA GLY A 299 -14.68 -14.32 9.61
C GLY A 299 -13.80 -13.16 10.10
N VAL A 300 -12.49 -13.40 10.25
CA VAL A 300 -11.54 -12.41 10.80
C VAL A 300 -10.39 -12.13 9.85
N ILE A 301 -9.88 -10.91 9.91
CA ILE A 301 -8.63 -10.53 9.25
C ILE A 301 -7.48 -10.88 10.18
N GLU A 302 -6.58 -11.75 9.72
CA GLU A 302 -5.42 -12.15 10.50
C GLU A 302 -4.15 -11.42 10.07
N ASN A 303 -4.00 -11.19 8.77
CA ASN A 303 -2.87 -10.45 8.23
C ASN A 303 -3.37 -9.30 7.37
N LYS A 304 -2.86 -8.11 7.64
CA LYS A 304 -3.12 -6.91 6.85
C LYS A 304 -1.86 -6.08 6.83
N GLY A 305 -1.50 -5.55 5.68
CA GLY A 305 -0.34 -4.70 5.58
C GLY A 305 -0.19 -4.04 4.22
N TYR A 306 0.90 -3.31 4.09
CA TYR A 306 1.25 -2.57 2.89
C TYR A 306 2.73 -2.77 2.59
N PHE A 307 3.01 -2.88 1.29
CA PHE A 307 4.32 -2.56 0.74
C PHE A 307 4.21 -1.29 -0.09
N ALA A 308 5.24 -0.45 -0.05
CA ALA A 308 5.40 0.67 -0.95
C ALA A 308 6.80 0.66 -1.54
N ALA A 309 6.92 1.04 -2.81
CA ALA A 309 8.22 1.25 -3.43
C ALA A 309 8.42 2.71 -3.80
N ALA A 310 9.67 3.13 -3.72
CA ALA A 310 10.12 4.44 -4.18
C ALA A 310 11.50 4.34 -4.79
N GLU A 311 11.86 5.36 -5.56
CA GLU A 311 13.19 5.53 -6.13
C GLU A 311 13.86 6.75 -5.52
N LEU A 312 15.12 6.58 -5.13
CA LEU A 312 15.99 7.68 -4.73
C LEU A 312 16.87 8.06 -5.93
N GLU A 313 16.60 9.24 -6.47
CA GLU A 313 17.45 9.91 -7.43
C GLU A 313 18.50 10.72 -6.65
N GLU A 314 19.70 10.16 -6.57
CA GLU A 314 20.82 10.79 -5.87
C GLU A 314 21.21 12.09 -6.57
N THR A 315 21.28 13.17 -5.81
CA THR A 315 21.85 14.43 -6.31
C THR A 315 23.37 14.26 -6.42
N PRO A 316 23.98 14.63 -7.56
CA PRO A 316 25.44 14.57 -7.74
C PRO A 316 26.21 15.47 -6.76
#